data_AF-F4T8U2-F1
#
_entry.id   AF-F4T8U2-F1
#
_cell.length_a   1.000
_cell.length_b   1.000
_cell.length_c   1.000
_cell.angle_alpha   90.00
_cell.angle_beta   90.00
_cell.angle_gamma   90.00
#
_symmetry.space_group_name_H-M   'P 1'
#
loop_
_entity.id
_entity.type
_entity.pdbx_description
1 polymer ?
#
loop_
_entity_poly.entity_id
_entity_poly.type
_entity_poly.pdbx_seq_one_letter_code
_entity_poly.pdbx_strand_id
1 'polypeptide(L)'
;MSGYINNLINHEGFKNTMYRDTEGNITVGIGHLLSSPEMAAGLPFNRTRITHGHGDEMEHEFSVSREDITSSFNALRDNPTAISGIHLSNDAVIGLAISDVESTISGLKGLYSDFDSFPRSAKTALVDMGFNVGVGKLRSDFPNFNNAVNKKDWNTAADESHRTKIGEGRNNDTKAQFQQAANGN
;
A
#
# COMPACT_ATOMS: atom_id res chain seq x y z
N MET A 1 -12.95 6.32 1.13
CA MET A 1 -11.67 6.14 1.85
C MET A 1 -11.57 4.77 2.51
N SER A 2 -12.37 4.46 3.54
CA SER A 2 -12.24 3.22 4.33
C SER A 2 -12.33 1.92 3.51
N GLY A 3 -13.19 1.86 2.50
CA GLY A 3 -13.32 0.68 1.63
C GLY A 3 -12.05 0.35 0.83
N TYR A 4 -11.32 1.36 0.36
CA TYR A 4 -10.07 1.16 -0.39
C TYR A 4 -8.96 0.67 0.54
N ILE A 5 -8.84 1.29 1.71
CA ILE A 5 -7.83 0.90 2.71
C ILE A 5 -8.08 -0.53 3.20
N ASN A 6 -9.35 -0.90 3.46
CA ASN A 6 -9.67 -2.27 3.83
C ASN A 6 -9.29 -3.27 2.73
N ASN A 7 -9.53 -2.94 1.46
CA ASN A 7 -9.09 -3.76 0.33
C ASN A 7 -7.56 -3.95 0.36
N LEU A 8 -6.80 -2.86 0.53
CA LEU A 8 -5.34 -2.92 0.62
C LEU A 8 -4.87 -3.74 1.82
N ILE A 9 -5.47 -3.59 3.00
CA ILE A 9 -5.13 -4.39 4.19
C ILE A 9 -5.33 -5.88 3.94
N ASN A 10 -6.38 -6.29 3.21
CA ASN A 10 -6.60 -7.71 2.91
C ASN A 10 -5.49 -8.32 2.05
N HIS A 11 -4.83 -7.51 1.23
CA HIS A 11 -3.78 -7.96 0.30
C HIS A 11 -2.36 -7.73 0.82
N GLU A 12 -2.09 -6.59 1.45
CA GLU A 12 -0.78 -6.16 1.95
C GLU A 12 -0.55 -6.52 3.43
N GLY A 13 -1.64 -6.64 4.19
CA GLY A 13 -1.61 -6.69 5.64
C GLY A 13 -1.43 -5.31 6.29
N PHE A 14 -1.36 -5.32 7.62
CA PHE A 14 -1.11 -4.15 8.45
C PHE A 14 0.16 -4.39 9.27
N LYS A 15 1.25 -3.67 8.96
CA LYS A 15 2.56 -3.86 9.61
C LYS A 15 3.11 -2.54 10.12
N ASN A 16 3.22 -2.39 11.43
CA ASN A 16 3.76 -1.17 12.04
C ASN A 16 5.29 -1.02 11.89
N THR A 17 6.00 -2.09 11.54
CA THR A 17 7.45 -2.10 11.35
C THR A 17 7.82 -2.07 9.87
N MET A 18 9.04 -1.62 9.56
CA MET A 18 9.57 -1.72 8.20
C MET A 18 9.75 -3.20 7.81
N TYR A 19 9.35 -3.55 6.60
CA TYR A 19 9.51 -4.87 6.02
C TYR A 19 9.95 -4.77 4.56
N ARG A 20 10.40 -5.90 4.01
CA ARG A 20 10.73 -5.99 2.58
C ARG A 20 9.55 -6.61 1.85
N ASP A 21 9.09 -5.95 0.78
CA ASP A 21 8.05 -6.48 -0.10
C ASP A 21 8.61 -7.55 -1.06
N THR A 22 7.70 -8.27 -1.75
CA THR A 22 7.97 -9.21 -2.85
C THR A 22 8.88 -8.65 -3.94
N GLU A 23 8.82 -7.35 -4.24
CA GLU A 23 9.73 -6.72 -5.21
C GLU A 23 11.11 -6.37 -4.63
N GLY A 24 11.36 -6.67 -3.36
CA GLY A 24 12.61 -6.37 -2.69
C GLY A 24 12.75 -4.92 -2.22
N ASN A 25 11.67 -4.15 -2.28
CA ASN A 25 11.61 -2.77 -1.79
C ASN A 25 11.33 -2.73 -0.29
N ILE A 26 11.82 -1.69 0.40
CA ILE A 26 11.48 -1.48 1.82
C ILE A 26 10.15 -0.74 1.89
N THR A 27 9.24 -1.27 2.69
CA THR A 27 7.89 -0.75 2.90
C THR A 27 7.54 -0.71 4.38
N VAL A 28 6.50 0.06 4.73
CA VAL A 28 5.94 0.11 6.09
C VAL A 28 4.43 0.27 6.02
N GLY A 29 3.72 -0.08 7.08
CA GLY A 29 2.29 0.15 7.20
C GLY A 29 1.47 -0.77 6.30
N ILE A 30 0.70 -0.16 5.39
CA ILE A 30 -0.14 -0.83 4.40
C ILE A 30 0.47 -0.57 3.03
N GLY A 31 1.63 -1.19 2.75
CA GLY A 31 2.32 -1.09 1.45
C GLY A 31 2.93 0.28 1.13
N HIS A 32 3.20 1.14 2.13
CA HIS A 32 3.86 2.44 1.90
C HIS A 32 5.33 2.25 1.54
N LEU A 33 5.71 2.66 0.33
CA LEU A 33 7.06 2.49 -0.22
C LEU A 33 8.06 3.50 0.38
N LEU A 34 9.14 2.99 0.95
CA LEU A 34 10.28 3.77 1.42
C LEU A 34 11.47 3.59 0.47
N SER A 35 11.53 4.39 -0.61
CA SER A 35 12.63 4.31 -1.58
C SER A 35 13.99 4.80 -1.06
N SER A 36 14.01 5.53 0.07
CA SER A 36 15.22 6.16 0.62
C SER A 36 15.19 6.18 2.15
N PRO A 37 16.35 6.11 2.83
CA PRO A 37 16.42 6.25 4.28
C PRO A 37 15.89 7.60 4.78
N GLU A 38 16.02 8.66 3.98
CA GLU A 38 15.50 9.99 4.33
C GLU A 38 13.97 10.02 4.43
N MET A 39 13.27 9.25 3.58
CA MET A 39 11.81 9.10 3.68
C MET A 39 11.43 8.35 4.95
N ALA A 40 12.15 7.26 5.27
CA ALA A 40 11.94 6.53 6.52
C ALA A 40 12.16 7.46 7.74
N ALA A 41 13.24 8.23 7.74
CA ALA A 41 13.57 9.17 8.81
C ALA A 41 12.58 10.34 8.95
N GLY A 42 11.73 10.58 7.94
CA GLY A 42 10.64 11.55 8.00
C GLY A 42 9.41 11.05 8.76
N LEU A 43 9.33 9.75 9.07
CA LEU A 43 8.18 9.15 9.75
C LEU A 43 8.37 9.11 11.28
N PRO A 44 7.27 9.22 12.05
CA PRO A 44 7.31 9.23 13.51
C PRO A 44 7.45 7.81 14.09
N PHE A 45 8.63 7.20 13.90
CA PHE A 45 8.93 5.90 14.50
C PHE A 45 9.16 6.00 16.00
N ASN A 46 8.59 5.06 16.74
CA ASN A 46 8.78 4.88 18.17
C ASN A 46 9.46 3.53 18.45
N ARG A 47 10.05 3.42 19.64
CA ARG A 47 10.62 2.19 20.17
C ARG A 47 10.00 1.94 21.54
N THR A 48 9.34 0.79 21.70
CA THR A 48 8.89 0.33 23.01
C THR A 48 10.06 -0.23 23.80
N ARG A 49 10.24 0.26 25.02
CA ARG A 49 11.16 -0.33 26.00
C ARG A 49 10.36 -0.79 27.20
N ILE A 50 10.48 -2.07 27.52
CA ILE A 50 9.91 -2.65 28.73
C ILE A 50 10.90 -2.43 29.86
N THR A 51 10.47 -1.76 30.93
CA THR A 51 11.20 -1.72 32.19
C THR A 51 10.60 -2.73 33.14
N HIS A 52 11.43 -3.65 33.62
CA HIS A 52 11.01 -4.66 34.60
C HIS A 52 11.25 -4.10 36.01
N GLY A 53 10.19 -3.61 36.64
CA GLY A 53 10.16 -3.29 38.08
C GLY A 53 9.62 -4.48 38.87
N HIS A 54 9.90 -4.56 40.17
CA HIS A 54 9.37 -5.60 41.07
C HIS A 54 7.83 -5.71 40.92
N GLY A 55 7.36 -6.68 40.13
CA GLY A 55 5.95 -7.09 40.03
C GLY A 55 5.14 -6.55 38.84
N ASP A 56 5.61 -5.51 38.15
CA ASP A 56 4.85 -4.86 37.05
C ASP A 56 5.75 -4.54 35.86
N GLU A 57 5.32 -4.96 34.66
CA GLU A 57 5.94 -4.59 33.38
C GLU A 57 5.37 -3.23 32.94
N MET A 58 6.25 -2.22 32.78
CA MET A 58 5.84 -0.92 32.25
C MET A 58 6.43 -0.73 30.86
N GLU A 59 5.57 -0.60 29.87
CA GLU A 59 5.93 -0.25 28.49
C GLU A 59 6.04 1.26 28.35
N HIS A 60 7.20 1.73 27.87
CA HIS A 60 7.41 3.13 27.53
C HIS A 60 7.72 3.25 26.03
N GLU A 61 6.95 4.05 25.30
CA GLU A 61 7.25 4.44 23.93
C GLU A 61 8.20 5.65 23.91
N PHE A 62 9.29 5.53 23.18
CA PHE A 62 10.24 6.61 22.95
C PHE A 62 10.32 6.93 21.46
N SER A 63 10.25 8.21 21.10
CA SER A 63 10.52 8.63 19.72
C SER A 63 11.95 8.32 19.33
N VAL A 64 12.12 7.78 18.11
CA VAL A 64 13.41 7.32 17.60
C VAL A 64 14.08 8.45 16.80
N SER A 65 15.38 8.63 16.99
CA SER A 65 16.17 9.59 16.23
C SER A 65 16.23 9.24 14.74
N ARG A 66 16.33 10.28 13.88
CA ARG A 66 16.47 10.13 12.42
C ARG A 66 17.64 9.20 12.01
N GLU A 67 18.73 9.23 12.78
CA GLU A 67 19.93 8.41 12.56
C GLU A 67 19.66 6.91 12.84
N ASP A 68 18.95 6.60 13.93
CA ASP A 68 18.54 5.23 14.26
C ASP A 68 17.55 4.66 13.23
N ILE A 69 16.62 5.50 12.74
CA ILE A 69 15.68 5.10 11.68
C ILE A 69 16.44 4.79 10.40
N THR A 70 17.35 5.67 9.99
CA THR A 70 18.21 5.48 8.81
C THR A 70 19.07 4.22 8.94
N SER A 71 19.64 3.98 10.12
CA SER A 71 20.44 2.78 10.39
C SER A 71 19.59 1.52 10.30
N SER A 72 18.37 1.54 10.84
CA SER A 72 17.42 0.44 10.76
C SER A 72 16.98 0.16 9.32
N PHE A 73 16.77 1.21 8.53
CA PHE A 73 16.48 1.10 7.09
C PHE A 73 17.64 0.44 6.34
N ASN A 74 18.88 0.91 6.54
CA ASN A 74 20.06 0.33 5.91
C ASN A 74 20.26 -1.13 6.35
N ALA A 75 20.06 -1.45 7.63
CA ALA A 75 20.15 -2.82 8.12
C ALA A 75 19.14 -3.75 7.42
N LEU A 76 17.90 -3.31 7.20
CA LEU A 76 16.88 -4.06 6.47
C LEU A 76 17.19 -4.20 4.97
N ARG A 77 17.80 -3.16 4.38
CA ARG A 77 18.24 -3.17 2.98
C ARG A 77 19.33 -4.22 2.76
N ASP A 78 20.31 -4.24 3.65
CA ASP A 78 21.48 -5.12 3.60
C ASP A 78 21.15 -6.54 4.09
N ASN A 79 20.22 -6.70 5.05
CA ASN A 79 19.76 -7.98 5.56
C ASN A 79 18.21 -8.04 5.63
N PRO A 80 17.54 -8.86 4.80
CA PRO A 80 16.07 -8.93 4.74
C PRO A 80 15.42 -9.50 6.01
N THR A 81 16.17 -10.15 6.90
CA THR A 81 15.68 -10.64 8.19
C THR A 81 16.04 -9.72 9.34
N ALA A 82 16.59 -8.54 9.08
CA ALA A 82 16.87 -7.56 10.13
C ALA A 82 15.55 -7.12 10.78
N ILE A 83 15.42 -7.38 12.07
CA ILE A 83 14.26 -6.95 12.84
C ILE A 83 14.56 -5.54 13.34
N SER A 84 13.73 -4.59 12.93
CA SER A 84 13.77 -3.25 13.52
C SER A 84 12.96 -3.24 14.81
N GLY A 85 13.60 -2.95 15.93
CA GLY A 85 12.91 -2.69 17.21
C GLY A 85 12.22 -1.31 17.22
N ILE A 86 11.78 -0.81 16.07
CA ILE A 86 11.09 0.47 15.93
C ILE A 86 9.82 0.27 15.10
N HIS A 87 8.75 0.96 15.45
CA HIS A 87 7.45 0.82 14.83
C HIS A 87 6.72 2.17 14.76
N LEU A 88 5.77 2.27 13.86
CA LEU A 88 4.82 3.39 13.81
C LEU A 88 3.62 3.08 14.70
N SER A 89 3.00 4.11 15.29
CA SER A 89 1.69 3.97 15.90
C SER A 89 0.63 3.61 14.84
N ASN A 90 -0.47 2.97 15.25
CA ASN A 90 -1.54 2.60 14.32
C ASN A 90 -2.12 3.81 13.59
N ASP A 91 -2.27 4.94 14.29
CA ASP A 91 -2.74 6.20 13.70
C ASP A 91 -1.80 6.71 12.59
N ALA A 92 -0.49 6.66 12.81
CA ALA A 92 0.50 7.04 11.80
C ALA A 92 0.44 6.12 10.57
N VAL A 93 0.28 4.80 10.76
CA VAL A 93 0.10 3.86 9.64
C VAL A 93 -1.17 4.16 8.84
N ILE A 94 -2.28 4.42 9.53
CA ILE A 94 -3.56 4.75 8.87
C ILE A 94 -3.44 6.08 8.12
N GLY A 95 -2.81 7.08 8.73
CA GLY A 95 -2.57 8.39 8.11
C GLY A 95 -1.75 8.29 6.82
N LEU A 96 -0.68 7.47 6.82
CA LEU A 96 0.10 7.19 5.61
C LEU A 96 -0.75 6.53 4.52
N ALA A 97 -1.49 5.48 4.87
CA ALA A 97 -2.34 4.78 3.92
C ALA A 97 -3.44 5.68 3.32
N ILE A 98 -4.03 6.58 4.12
CA ILE A 98 -4.97 7.58 3.61
C ILE A 98 -4.27 8.46 2.56
N SER A 99 -3.10 9.01 2.89
CA SER A 99 -2.36 9.90 1.99
C SER A 99 -1.94 9.21 0.69
N ASP A 100 -1.45 7.98 0.76
CA ASP A 100 -1.05 7.20 -0.42
C ASP A 100 -2.25 6.88 -1.33
N VAL A 101 -3.40 6.53 -0.74
CA VAL A 101 -4.62 6.29 -1.51
C VAL A 101 -5.14 7.58 -2.14
N GLU A 102 -5.10 8.72 -1.44
CA GLU A 102 -5.49 10.01 -2.01
C GLU A 102 -4.60 10.42 -3.19
N SER A 103 -3.28 10.22 -3.07
CA SER A 103 -2.32 10.41 -4.15
C SER A 103 -2.62 9.50 -5.34
N THR A 104 -2.90 8.22 -5.07
CA THR A 104 -3.27 7.22 -6.09
C THR A 104 -4.55 7.62 -6.82
N ILE A 105 -5.60 7.99 -6.09
CA ILE A 105 -6.88 8.46 -6.67
C ILE A 105 -6.63 9.70 -7.53
N SER A 106 -5.83 10.66 -7.06
CA SER A 106 -5.50 11.87 -7.82
C SER A 106 -4.80 11.54 -9.12
N GLY A 107 -3.84 10.61 -9.10
CA GLY A 107 -3.19 10.11 -10.32
C GLY A 107 -4.15 9.39 -11.26
N LEU A 108 -5.06 8.57 -10.73
CA LEU A 108 -6.08 7.85 -11.52
C LEU A 108 -7.08 8.82 -12.17
N LYS A 109 -7.47 9.90 -11.50
CA LYS A 109 -8.29 10.97 -12.10
C LYS A 109 -7.57 11.68 -13.25
N GLY A 110 -6.24 11.81 -13.16
CA GLY A 110 -5.41 12.29 -14.26
C GLY A 110 -5.34 11.32 -15.44
N LEU A 111 -5.47 10.01 -15.18
CA LEU A 111 -5.47 8.96 -16.22
C LEU A 111 -6.84 8.73 -16.85
N TYR A 112 -7.92 8.92 -16.08
CA TYR A 112 -9.30 8.66 -16.46
C TYR A 112 -10.21 9.83 -16.08
N SER A 113 -10.62 10.63 -17.07
CA SER A 113 -11.45 11.82 -16.82
C SER A 113 -12.84 11.50 -16.24
N ASP A 114 -13.37 10.30 -16.50
CA ASP A 114 -14.66 9.82 -15.98
C ASP A 114 -14.57 9.14 -14.60
N PHE A 115 -13.38 9.12 -13.95
CA PHE A 115 -13.12 8.29 -12.77
C PHE A 115 -14.20 8.42 -11.68
N ASP A 116 -14.63 9.65 -11.37
CA ASP A 116 -15.60 9.89 -10.30
C ASP A 116 -16.97 9.23 -10.58
N SER A 117 -17.36 9.12 -11.84
CA SER A 117 -18.61 8.52 -12.33
C SER A 117 -18.56 7.00 -12.42
N PHE A 118 -17.39 6.36 -12.25
CA PHE A 118 -17.27 4.92 -12.32
C PHE A 118 -17.97 4.22 -11.13
N PRO A 119 -18.45 2.97 -11.34
CA PRO A 119 -18.97 2.14 -10.26
C PRO A 119 -17.99 2.01 -9.09
N ARG A 120 -18.51 1.85 -7.87
CA ARG A 120 -17.67 1.74 -6.66
C ARG A 120 -16.72 0.54 -6.73
N SER A 121 -17.20 -0.58 -7.25
CA SER A 121 -16.45 -1.81 -7.48
C SER A 121 -15.27 -1.57 -8.45
N ALA A 122 -15.53 -0.94 -9.61
CA ALA A 122 -14.47 -0.54 -10.54
C ALA A 122 -13.45 0.43 -9.92
N LYS A 123 -13.90 1.44 -9.16
CA LYS A 123 -12.97 2.37 -8.46
C LYS A 123 -12.08 1.64 -7.46
N THR A 124 -12.61 0.64 -6.75
CA THR A 124 -11.83 -0.16 -5.80
C THR A 124 -10.72 -0.92 -6.52
N ALA A 125 -11.07 -1.58 -7.63
CA ALA A 125 -10.11 -2.31 -8.46
C ALA A 125 -9.04 -1.39 -9.08
N LEU A 126 -9.45 -0.22 -9.58
CA LEU A 126 -8.53 0.77 -10.13
C LEU A 126 -7.56 1.32 -9.08
N VAL A 127 -8.04 1.57 -7.86
CA VAL A 127 -7.17 1.99 -6.74
C VAL A 127 -6.21 0.88 -6.36
N ASP A 128 -6.66 -0.39 -6.29
CA ASP A 128 -5.75 -1.53 -6.02
C ASP A 128 -4.66 -1.66 -7.08
N MET A 129 -5.04 -1.58 -8.37
CA MET A 129 -4.11 -1.60 -9.49
C MET A 129 -3.12 -0.44 -9.38
N GLY A 130 -3.62 0.79 -9.25
CA GLY A 130 -2.80 2.00 -9.17
C GLY A 130 -1.86 2.02 -7.97
N PHE A 131 -2.26 1.43 -6.84
CA PHE A 131 -1.45 1.33 -5.63
C PHE A 131 -0.35 0.28 -5.79
N ASN A 132 -0.70 -0.91 -6.29
CA ASN A 132 0.24 -2.02 -6.40
C ASN A 132 1.31 -1.80 -7.48
N VAL A 133 0.92 -1.35 -8.68
CA VAL A 133 1.89 -1.14 -9.77
C VAL A 133 2.41 0.29 -9.84
N GLY A 134 1.71 1.25 -9.24
CA GLY A 134 1.97 2.67 -9.40
C GLY A 134 1.29 3.24 -10.66
N VAL A 135 0.68 4.43 -10.55
CA VAL A 135 -0.07 5.06 -11.64
C VAL A 135 0.77 5.26 -12.92
N GLY A 136 2.06 5.56 -12.78
CA GLY A 136 2.97 5.72 -13.93
C GLY A 136 3.19 4.43 -14.72
N LYS A 137 3.38 3.29 -14.03
CA LYS A 137 3.48 1.97 -14.67
C LYS A 137 2.12 1.52 -15.17
N LEU A 138 1.04 1.76 -14.44
CA LEU A 138 -0.32 1.48 -14.91
C LEU A 138 -0.58 2.16 -16.27
N ARG A 139 -0.18 3.43 -16.41
CA ARG A 139 -0.30 4.16 -17.68
C ARG A 139 0.52 3.53 -18.82
N SER A 140 1.73 3.06 -18.53
CA SER A 140 2.71 2.67 -19.57
C SER A 140 2.63 1.19 -19.94
N ASP A 141 2.45 0.32 -18.94
CA ASP A 141 2.59 -1.14 -19.07
C ASP A 141 1.24 -1.84 -19.29
N PHE A 142 0.11 -1.15 -19.06
CA PHE A 142 -1.25 -1.70 -19.19
C PHE A 142 -2.12 -0.96 -20.23
N PRO A 143 -1.66 -0.78 -21.49
CA PRO A 143 -2.37 0.02 -22.49
C PRO A 143 -3.76 -0.55 -22.86
N ASN A 144 -3.90 -1.87 -22.95
CA ASN A 144 -5.16 -2.53 -23.27
C ASN A 144 -6.19 -2.38 -22.14
N PHE A 145 -5.76 -2.62 -20.91
CA PHE A 145 -6.56 -2.37 -19.71
C PHE A 145 -7.05 -0.91 -19.67
N ASN A 146 -6.14 0.06 -19.87
CA ASN A 146 -6.50 1.48 -19.87
C ASN A 146 -7.53 1.80 -20.97
N ASN A 147 -7.40 1.19 -22.15
CA ASN A 147 -8.38 1.33 -23.25
C ASN A 147 -9.75 0.77 -22.85
N ALA A 148 -9.79 -0.38 -22.19
CA ALA A 148 -11.03 -0.98 -21.70
C ALA A 148 -11.71 -0.09 -20.63
N VAL A 149 -10.94 0.42 -19.66
CA VAL A 149 -11.43 1.33 -18.62
C VAL A 149 -12.02 2.61 -19.22
N ASN A 150 -11.34 3.22 -20.21
CA ASN A 150 -11.86 4.43 -20.88
C ASN A 150 -13.16 4.16 -21.65
N LYS A 151 -13.34 2.95 -22.18
CA LYS A 151 -14.60 2.51 -22.80
C LYS A 151 -15.66 2.06 -21.79
N LYS A 152 -15.35 2.05 -20.50
CA LYS A 152 -16.19 1.48 -19.43
C LYS A 152 -16.51 0.00 -19.68
N ASP A 153 -15.63 -0.69 -20.40
CA ASP A 153 -15.72 -2.13 -20.68
C ASP A 153 -15.09 -2.90 -19.53
N TRP A 154 -15.87 -3.08 -18.48
CA TRP A 154 -15.38 -3.67 -17.24
C TRP A 154 -15.03 -5.15 -17.36
N ASN A 155 -15.65 -5.90 -18.28
CA ASN A 155 -15.29 -7.31 -18.49
C ASN A 155 -13.89 -7.41 -19.10
N THR A 156 -13.61 -6.64 -20.15
CA THR A 156 -12.27 -6.60 -20.74
C THR A 156 -11.24 -6.05 -19.75
N ALA A 157 -11.60 -5.03 -18.97
CA ALA A 157 -10.73 -4.52 -17.90
C ALA A 157 -10.43 -5.60 -16.85
N ALA A 158 -11.39 -6.47 -16.53
CA ALA A 158 -11.20 -7.58 -15.60
C ALA A 158 -10.13 -8.57 -16.12
N ASP A 159 -10.21 -8.94 -17.41
CA ASP A 159 -9.26 -9.86 -18.04
C ASP A 159 -7.86 -9.24 -18.18
N GLU A 160 -7.76 -7.96 -18.54
CA GLU A 160 -6.48 -7.26 -18.72
C GLU A 160 -5.86 -6.75 -17.40
N SER A 161 -6.53 -6.94 -16.25
CA SER A 161 -6.03 -6.50 -14.93
C SER A 161 -4.99 -7.42 -14.28
N HIS A 162 -4.69 -8.56 -14.92
CA HIS A 162 -3.79 -9.57 -14.35
C HIS A 162 -2.36 -9.04 -14.19
N ARG A 163 -1.77 -9.29 -13.02
CA ARG A 163 -0.41 -8.88 -12.65
C ARG A 163 0.43 -10.10 -12.31
N THR A 164 1.66 -10.15 -12.81
CA THR A 164 2.54 -11.34 -12.68
C THR A 164 3.32 -11.42 -11.38
N LYS A 165 3.48 -10.31 -10.66
CA LYS A 165 4.33 -10.24 -9.45
C LYS A 165 3.57 -10.32 -8.14
N ILE A 166 2.28 -10.68 -8.18
CA ILE A 166 1.41 -10.77 -6.99
C ILE A 166 0.73 -12.14 -6.94
N GLY A 167 0.21 -12.49 -5.77
CA GLY A 167 -0.55 -13.72 -5.60
C GLY A 167 -1.85 -13.73 -6.41
N GLU A 168 -2.20 -14.89 -6.96
CA GLU A 168 -3.43 -15.08 -7.76
C GLU A 168 -4.71 -14.72 -7.02
N GLY A 169 -4.74 -14.85 -5.68
CA GLY A 169 -5.88 -14.40 -4.87
C GLY A 169 -6.21 -12.92 -5.06
N ARG A 170 -5.19 -12.05 -5.15
CA ARG A 170 -5.36 -10.62 -5.39
C ARG A 170 -5.77 -10.32 -6.83
N ASN A 171 -5.20 -11.01 -7.81
CA ASN A 171 -5.64 -10.94 -9.20
C ASN A 171 -7.13 -11.30 -9.34
N ASN A 172 -7.55 -12.39 -8.70
CA ASN A 172 -8.94 -12.86 -8.73
C ASN A 172 -9.91 -11.88 -8.06
N ASP A 173 -9.52 -11.27 -6.93
CA ASP A 173 -10.34 -10.25 -6.26
C ASP A 173 -10.50 -8.99 -7.13
N THR A 174 -9.41 -8.48 -7.71
CA THR A 174 -9.46 -7.33 -8.65
C THR A 174 -10.31 -7.65 -9.87
N LYS A 175 -10.18 -8.85 -10.45
CA LYS A 175 -11.01 -9.32 -11.56
C LYS A 175 -12.49 -9.34 -11.16
N ALA A 176 -12.81 -9.89 -10.00
CA ALA A 176 -14.18 -9.97 -9.49
C ALA A 176 -14.79 -8.59 -9.24
N GLN A 177 -14.00 -7.61 -8.81
CA GLN A 177 -14.46 -6.23 -8.63
C GLN A 177 -14.82 -5.56 -9.97
N PHE A 178 -14.03 -5.78 -11.02
CA PHE A 178 -14.41 -5.30 -12.36
C PHE A 178 -15.65 -6.02 -12.92
N GLN A 179 -15.77 -7.33 -12.71
CA GLN A 179 -16.98 -8.06 -13.10
C GLN A 179 -18.24 -7.60 -12.35
N GLN A 180 -18.12 -7.24 -11.06
CA GLN A 180 -19.22 -6.63 -10.31
C GLN A 180 -19.65 -5.29 -10.93
N ALA A 181 -18.69 -4.46 -11.34
CA ALA A 181 -18.98 -3.21 -12.04
C ALA A 181 -19.71 -3.42 -13.38
N ALA A 182 -19.36 -4.48 -14.11
CA ALA A 182 -20.04 -4.87 -15.35
C ALA A 182 -21.53 -5.21 -15.12
N ASN A 183 -21.85 -5.77 -13.96
CA ASN A 183 -23.19 -6.19 -13.58
C ASN A 183 -24.04 -5.07 -12.94
N GLY A 184 -23.51 -3.85 -12.85
CA GLY A 184 -24.24 -2.70 -12.29
C GLY A 184 -24.35 -2.69 -10.76
N ASN A 185 -23.47 -3.42 -10.05
CA ASN A 185 -23.35 -3.42 -8.58
C ASN A 185 -22.12 -2.64 -8.09
#